data_AF-A0A7Z0IT76-F1
#
_entry.id   AF-A0A7Z0IT76-F1
#
_cell.length_a   1.000
_cell.length_b   1.000
_cell.length_c   1.000
_cell.angle_alpha   90.00
_cell.angle_beta   90.00
_cell.angle_gamma   90.00
#
_symmetry.space_group_name_H-M   'P 1'
#
loop_
_entity.id
_entity.type
_entity.pdbx_description
1 polymer ?
#
loop_
_entity_poly.entity_id
_entity_poly.type
_entity_poly.pdbx_seq_one_letter_code
_entity_poly.pdbx_strand_id
1 'polypeptide(L)'
;MPTADRPAHLTMAIGYDPHGDIVEGIRRAIAAGVTEIDEQAITAALPGGPSKEIDLVIRTSGEQRLSGFFPWQTAKAEIVVSEKLWPDFTEHDFAQALEFYAAHRTAAPCDEVRGERRGS
;
A
#
# COMPACT_ATOMS: atom_id res chain seq x y z
N MET A 1 -14.07 -14.76 4.24
CA MET A 1 -14.48 -13.69 5.16
C MET A 1 -15.24 -12.66 4.33
N PRO A 2 -16.55 -12.45 4.52
CA PRO A 2 -17.28 -11.46 3.74
C PRO A 2 -16.92 -10.06 4.23
N THR A 3 -16.33 -9.26 3.34
CA THR A 3 -15.88 -7.87 3.54
C THR A 3 -17.00 -6.84 3.43
N ALA A 4 -18.26 -7.29 3.32
CA ALA A 4 -19.41 -6.48 2.89
C ALA A 4 -19.71 -5.24 3.76
N ASP A 5 -19.31 -5.24 5.04
CA ASP A 5 -19.61 -4.15 5.98
C ASP A 5 -18.36 -3.35 6.43
N ARG A 6 -17.21 -3.53 5.78
CA ARG A 6 -16.00 -2.75 6.09
C ARG A 6 -15.87 -1.54 5.15
N PRO A 7 -15.56 -0.34 5.67
CA PRO A 7 -15.25 0.81 4.82
C PRO A 7 -14.04 0.47 3.93
N ALA A 8 -14.22 0.63 2.62
CA ALA A 8 -13.15 0.49 1.64
C ALA A 8 -12.62 1.87 1.23
N HIS A 9 -11.30 1.99 1.11
CA HIS A 9 -10.66 3.20 0.62
C HIS A 9 -10.08 2.95 -0.77
N LEU A 10 -10.50 3.76 -1.75
CA LEU A 10 -9.91 3.79 -3.08
C LEU A 10 -8.95 4.99 -3.17
N THR A 11 -7.67 4.70 -3.39
CA THR A 11 -6.65 5.72 -3.69
C THR A 11 -6.34 5.69 -5.18
N MET A 12 -6.50 6.83 -5.86
CA MET A 12 -6.15 6.98 -7.27
C MET A 12 -4.89 7.84 -7.41
N ALA A 13 -3.88 7.30 -8.09
CA ALA A 13 -2.61 7.98 -8.35
C ALA A 13 -2.65 8.69 -9.72
N ILE A 14 -3.13 9.94 -9.76
CA ILE A 14 -3.20 10.77 -10.97
C ILE A 14 -2.17 11.90 -10.85
N GLY A 15 -1.32 12.06 -11.86
CA GLY A 15 -0.23 13.06 -11.79
C GLY A 15 0.76 12.78 -10.65
N TYR A 16 0.84 11.53 -10.23
CA TYR A 16 1.66 11.07 -9.12
C TYR A 16 3.16 11.22 -9.43
N ASP A 17 3.90 11.76 -8.46
CA ASP A 17 5.36 11.89 -8.48
C ASP A 17 5.98 11.13 -7.29
N PRO A 18 6.56 9.94 -7.51
CA PRO A 18 7.14 9.13 -6.43
C PRO A 18 8.25 9.83 -5.66
N HIS A 19 9.08 10.59 -6.35
CA HIS A 19 10.22 11.25 -5.73
C HIS A 19 9.76 12.51 -4.99
N GLY A 20 8.87 13.28 -5.61
CA GLY A 20 8.24 14.45 -5.00
C GLY A 20 7.50 14.10 -3.70
N ASP A 21 6.75 12.99 -3.69
CA ASP A 21 6.01 12.54 -2.51
C ASP A 21 6.92 12.20 -1.32
N ILE A 22 8.07 11.56 -1.57
CA ILE A 22 9.05 11.25 -0.51
C ILE A 22 9.68 12.55 0.02
N VAL A 23 10.09 13.46 -0.88
CA VAL A 23 10.67 14.76 -0.49
C VAL A 23 9.67 15.56 0.35
N GLU A 24 8.40 15.57 -0.05
CA GLU A 24 7.33 16.25 0.67
C GLU A 24 7.06 15.61 2.03
N GLY A 25 7.06 14.28 2.12
CA GLY A 25 6.92 13.57 3.40
C GLY A 25 8.02 13.95 4.40
N ILE A 26 9.27 13.99 3.95
CA ILE A 26 10.41 14.42 4.79
C ILE A 26 10.25 15.87 5.23
N ARG A 27 9.86 16.77 4.32
CA ARG A 27 9.60 18.18 4.65
C ARG A 27 8.50 18.33 5.71
N ARG A 28 7.43 17.55 5.60
CA ARG A 28 6.33 17.53 6.59
C ARG A 28 6.79 17.04 7.95
N ALA A 29 7.59 15.97 8.01
CA ALA A 29 8.15 15.46 9.26
C ALA A 29 8.99 16.54 9.96
N ILE A 30 9.89 17.20 9.22
CA ILE A 30 10.72 18.30 9.74
C ILE A 30 9.84 19.47 10.22
N ALA A 31 8.85 19.88 9.44
CA ALA A 31 7.95 20.97 9.79
C ALA A 31 7.08 20.65 11.02
N ALA A 32 6.78 19.38 11.27
CA ALA A 32 6.09 18.91 12.46
C ALA A 32 7.00 18.81 13.71
N GLY A 33 8.29 19.16 13.58
CA GLY A 33 9.24 19.13 14.68
C GLY A 33 9.81 17.74 14.99
N VAL A 34 9.68 16.77 14.06
CA VAL A 34 10.33 15.47 14.20
C VAL A 34 11.84 15.66 14.10
N THR A 35 12.55 15.35 15.18
CA THR A 35 14.01 15.50 15.26
C THR A 35 14.76 14.25 14.83
N GLU A 36 14.16 13.08 15.03
CA GLU A 36 14.71 11.78 14.62
C GLU A 36 13.94 11.29 13.40
N ILE A 37 14.60 11.26 12.25
CA ILE A 37 13.99 10.83 10.98
C ILE A 37 14.34 9.36 10.75
N ASP A 38 13.35 8.50 10.95
CA ASP A 38 13.41 7.06 10.66
C ASP A 38 12.33 6.63 9.65
N GLU A 39 12.26 5.32 9.35
CA GLU A 39 11.28 4.75 8.41
C GLU A 39 9.84 5.05 8.84
N GLN A 40 9.55 5.02 10.14
CA GLN A 40 8.22 5.24 10.68
C GLN A 40 7.81 6.71 10.57
N ALA A 41 8.71 7.63 10.90
CA ALA A 41 8.51 9.07 10.78
C ALA A 41 8.23 9.49 9.33
N ILE A 42 9.00 8.96 8.37
CA ILE A 42 8.78 9.22 6.94
C ILE A 42 7.44 8.64 6.51
N THR A 43 7.16 7.37 6.81
CA THR A 43 5.93 6.68 6.42
C THR A 43 4.68 7.41 6.92
N ALA A 44 4.68 7.86 8.17
CA ALA A 44 3.58 8.60 8.77
C ALA A 44 3.35 9.98 8.11
N ALA A 45 4.41 10.60 7.58
CA ALA A 45 4.36 11.93 6.98
C ALA A 45 4.11 11.94 5.46
N LEU A 46 4.19 10.78 4.79
CA LEU A 46 3.98 10.68 3.35
C LEU A 46 2.58 11.20 2.94
N PRO A 47 2.47 11.92 1.81
CA PRO A 47 1.18 12.31 1.25
C PRO A 47 0.35 11.08 0.81
N GLY A 48 -0.92 11.29 0.47
CA GLY A 48 -1.81 10.23 -0.05
C GLY A 48 -2.80 9.65 0.96
N GLY A 49 -3.40 8.50 0.61
CA GLY A 49 -4.52 7.87 1.31
C GLY A 49 -4.21 7.35 2.73
N PRO A 50 -5.20 6.74 3.40
CA PRO A 50 -5.11 6.34 4.81
C PRO A 50 -4.16 5.17 5.07
N SER A 51 -3.91 4.31 4.07
CA SER A 51 -2.86 3.29 4.15
C SER A 51 -1.57 3.83 3.52
N LYS A 52 -0.46 3.65 4.22
CA LYS A 52 0.90 4.03 3.77
C LYS A 52 1.77 2.83 3.40
N GLU A 53 1.24 1.63 3.57
CA GLU A 53 1.89 0.38 3.19
C GLU A 53 1.07 -0.32 2.11
N ILE A 54 1.75 -0.96 1.17
CA ILE A 54 1.16 -1.76 0.10
C ILE A 54 1.68 -3.19 0.27
N ASP A 55 0.77 -4.12 0.55
CA ASP A 55 1.10 -5.53 0.76
C ASP A 55 1.21 -6.32 -0.55
N LEU A 56 0.43 -5.95 -1.56
CA LEU A 56 0.31 -6.66 -2.82
C LEU A 56 0.24 -5.68 -3.97
N VAL A 57 1.13 -5.85 -4.95
CA VAL A 57 1.09 -5.17 -6.24
C VAL A 57 0.65 -6.16 -7.30
N ILE A 58 -0.45 -5.86 -7.98
CA ILE A 58 -0.90 -6.62 -9.16
C ILE A 58 -0.60 -5.77 -10.39
N ARG A 59 0.20 -6.30 -11.30
CA ARG A 59 0.55 -5.64 -12.57
C ARG A 59 0.11 -6.49 -13.75
N THR A 60 -0.63 -5.91 -14.67
CA THR A 60 -1.09 -6.57 -15.90
C THR A 60 -0.09 -6.39 -17.04
N SER A 61 -0.38 -7.00 -18.19
CA SER A 61 0.34 -6.94 -19.47
C SER A 61 1.75 -7.57 -19.49
N GLY A 62 2.06 -8.48 -18.56
CA GLY A 62 3.33 -9.24 -18.56
C GLY A 62 4.58 -8.44 -18.18
N GLU A 63 4.44 -7.16 -17.83
CA GLU A 63 5.58 -6.27 -17.64
C GLU A 63 6.20 -6.43 -16.25
N GLN A 64 7.43 -6.95 -16.18
CA GLN A 64 8.17 -7.20 -14.93
C GLN A 64 8.97 -5.97 -14.47
N ARG A 65 8.28 -4.88 -14.15
CA ARG A 65 8.87 -3.68 -13.52
C ARG A 65 7.84 -3.00 -12.64
N LEU A 66 8.26 -2.12 -11.72
CA LEU A 66 7.33 -1.25 -10.98
C LEU A 66 7.12 0.11 -11.65
N SER A 67 8.05 0.55 -12.51
CA SER A 67 7.96 1.83 -13.22
C SER A 67 7.73 3.03 -12.29
N GLY A 68 8.31 3.01 -11.08
CA GLY A 68 8.14 4.07 -10.08
C GLY A 68 6.83 4.04 -9.30
N PHE A 69 6.04 2.97 -9.42
CA PHE A 69 4.83 2.78 -8.60
C PHE A 69 5.20 2.65 -7.12
N PHE A 70 4.87 3.68 -6.32
CA PHE A 70 4.98 3.73 -4.85
C PHE A 70 6.21 3.04 -4.23
N PRO A 71 7.44 3.44 -4.60
CA PRO A 71 8.66 2.67 -4.27
C PRO A 71 8.93 2.55 -2.76
N TRP A 72 8.52 3.54 -1.97
CA TRP A 72 8.62 3.47 -0.51
C TRP A 72 7.58 2.50 0.06
N GLN A 73 6.33 2.65 -0.35
CA GLN A 73 5.20 1.90 0.18
C GLN A 73 5.18 0.44 -0.26
N THR A 74 5.80 0.11 -1.41
CA THR A 74 5.89 -1.25 -1.95
C THR A 74 7.15 -2.00 -1.52
N ALA A 75 7.96 -1.46 -0.59
CA ALA A 75 9.26 -2.05 -0.23
C ALA A 75 9.15 -3.50 0.28
N LYS A 76 8.01 -3.86 0.89
CA LYS A 76 7.70 -5.20 1.43
C LYS A 76 6.56 -5.89 0.67
N ALA A 77 6.16 -5.35 -0.49
CA ALA A 77 5.03 -5.86 -1.24
C ALA A 77 5.38 -7.16 -1.97
N GLU A 78 4.44 -8.11 -1.95
CA GLU A 78 4.43 -9.19 -2.93
C GLU A 78 4.00 -8.66 -4.29
N ILE A 79 4.57 -9.20 -5.37
CA ILE A 79 4.30 -8.74 -6.74
C ILE A 79 3.74 -9.88 -7.56
N VAL A 80 2.53 -9.70 -8.07
CA VAL A 80 1.89 -10.59 -9.05
C VAL A 80 1.88 -9.90 -10.40
N VAL A 81 2.54 -10.52 -11.38
CA VAL A 81 2.51 -10.07 -12.78
C VAL A 81 1.58 -10.99 -13.58
N SER A 82 0.51 -10.42 -14.12
CA SER A 82 -0.44 -11.09 -15.00
C SER A 82 -0.09 -10.80 -16.46
N GLU A 83 -0.03 -11.85 -17.28
CA GLU A 83 0.15 -11.75 -18.73
C GLU A 83 -1.05 -11.10 -19.45
N LYS A 84 -2.24 -11.13 -18.84
CA LYS A 84 -3.45 -10.51 -19.40
C LYS A 84 -3.33 -8.99 -19.46
N LEU A 85 -3.90 -8.37 -20.50
CA LEU A 85 -4.05 -6.92 -20.57
C LEU A 85 -5.10 -6.44 -19.56
N TRP A 86 -5.02 -5.17 -19.15
CA TRP A 86 -5.94 -4.59 -18.16
C TRP A 86 -7.43 -4.76 -18.51
N PRO A 87 -7.89 -4.53 -19.76
CA PRO A 87 -9.30 -4.72 -20.11
C PRO A 87 -9.79 -6.17 -20.00
N ASP A 88 -8.87 -7.14 -20.05
CA ASP A 88 -9.17 -8.57 -19.99
C ASP A 88 -8.98 -9.15 -18.57
N PHE A 89 -8.53 -8.33 -17.62
CA PHE A 89 -8.32 -8.74 -16.23
C PHE A 89 -9.66 -8.82 -15.49
N THR A 90 -9.94 -9.98 -14.90
CA THR A 90 -11.26 -10.28 -14.30
C THR A 90 -11.22 -10.42 -12.78
N GLU A 91 -12.38 -10.47 -12.15
CA GLU A 91 -12.50 -10.77 -10.71
C GLU A 91 -11.88 -12.12 -10.33
N HIS A 92 -11.91 -13.10 -11.23
CA HIS A 92 -11.27 -14.40 -11.00
C HIS A 92 -9.74 -14.29 -10.99
N ASP A 93 -9.16 -13.41 -11.80
CA ASP A 93 -7.72 -13.14 -11.80
C ASP A 93 -7.31 -12.40 -10.53
N PHE A 94 -8.14 -11.46 -10.09
CA PHE A 94 -7.96 -10.78 -8.80
C PHE A 94 -7.99 -11.77 -7.62
N ALA A 95 -8.97 -12.69 -7.59
CA ALA A 95 -9.06 -13.70 -6.55
C ALA A 95 -7.82 -14.60 -6.50
N GLN A 96 -7.30 -15.04 -7.66
CA GLN A 96 -6.07 -15.82 -7.74
C GLN A 96 -4.84 -15.04 -7.21
N ALA A 97 -4.75 -13.74 -7.51
CA ALA A 97 -3.68 -12.90 -6.97
C ALA A 97 -3.77 -12.77 -5.44
N LEU A 98 -4.98 -12.73 -4.87
CA LEU A 98 -5.18 -12.74 -3.42
C LEU A 98 -4.81 -14.10 -2.79
N GLU A 99 -5.13 -15.21 -3.46
CA GLU A 99 -4.71 -16.55 -3.03
C GLU A 99 -3.19 -16.69 -3.03
N PHE A 100 -2.53 -16.20 -4.08
CA PHE A 100 -1.07 -16.11 -4.14
C PHE A 100 -0.53 -15.30 -2.95
N TYR A 101 -1.04 -14.09 -2.72
CA TYR A 101 -0.61 -13.27 -1.59
C TYR A 101 -0.82 -13.97 -0.24
N ALA A 102 -1.97 -14.61 -0.03
CA ALA A 102 -2.27 -15.32 1.21
C ALA A 102 -1.29 -16.48 1.49
N ALA A 103 -0.78 -17.13 0.44
CA ALA A 103 0.20 -18.21 0.54
C ALA A 103 1.64 -17.73 0.74
N HIS A 104 1.97 -16.51 0.30
CA HIS A 104 3.34 -15.99 0.34
C HIS A 104 3.57 -14.96 1.44
N ARG A 105 2.50 -14.37 2.01
CA ARG A 105 2.64 -13.43 3.13
C ARG A 105 3.36 -14.11 4.30
N THR A 106 4.49 -13.55 4.69
CA THR A 106 5.08 -13.85 6.00
C THR A 106 4.12 -13.28 7.04
N ALA A 107 3.68 -14.09 8.01
CA ALA A 107 2.80 -13.59 9.06
C ALA A 107 3.50 -12.44 9.81
N ALA A 108 3.04 -11.20 9.59
CA ALA A 108 3.32 -10.12 10.52
C ALA A 108 2.68 -10.50 11.88
N PRO A 109 3.35 -10.24 13.02
CA PRO A 109 2.72 -10.40 14.32
C PRO A 109 1.37 -9.68 14.31
N CYS A 110 0.31 -10.34 14.79
CA CYS A 110 -0.98 -9.68 15.00
C CYS A 110 -0.79 -8.52 15.98
N ASP A 111 -0.61 -7.30 15.48
CA ASP A 111 -0.75 -6.13 16.32
C ASP A 111 -2.23 -6.03 16.70
N GLU A 112 -2.49 -6.37 17.96
CA GLU A 112 -3.76 -6.12 18.63
C GLU A 112 -4.07 -4.63 18.52
N VAL A 113 -4.93 -4.27 17.56
CA VAL A 113 -5.65 -3.00 17.59
C VAL A 113 -6.60 -3.06 18.78
N ARG A 114 -6.07 -2.74 19.95
CA ARG A 114 -6.82 -2.58 21.20
C ARG A 114 -7.82 -1.45 20.96
N GLY A 115 -9.07 -1.83 20.76
CA GLY A 115 -10.18 -0.91 20.66
C GLY A 115 -10.27 -0.04 21.91
N GLU A 116 -9.88 1.22 21.76
CA GLU A 116 -10.12 2.24 22.77
C GLU A 116 -11.59 2.65 22.67
N ARG A 117 -12.45 1.94 23.41
CA ARG A 117 -13.80 2.42 23.70
C ARG A 117 -13.67 3.69 24.53
N ARG A 118 -13.79 4.87 23.90
CA ARG A 118 -14.22 6.08 24.61
C ARG A 118 -15.74 6.03 24.72
N GLY A 119 -16.20 5.58 25.87
CA GLY A 119 -17.58 5.68 26.31
C GLY A 119 -17.65 6.55 27.57
N SER A 120 -18.40 7.64 27.45
CA SER A 120 -18.99 8.52 28.46
C SER A 120 -18.11 9.37 29.36
#